data_AF-A0AAE4G9M5-F1
#
_entry.id   AF-A0AAE4G9M5-F1
#
_cell.length_a   1.000
_cell.length_b   1.000
_cell.length_c   1.000
_cell.angle_alpha   90.00
_cell.angle_beta   90.00
_cell.angle_gamma   90.00
#
_symmetry.space_group_name_H-M   'P 1'
#
loop_
_entity.id
_entity.type
_entity.pdbx_description
1 polymer ?
#
loop_
_entity_poly.entity_id
_entity_poly.type
_entity_poly.pdbx_seq_one_letter_code
_entity_poly.pdbx_strand_id
1 'polypeptide(L)'
;MKFLNGTSYRFQMCGTGGNDQDGTDDNIELKVFDEKGTLLARRYFAVNWYAGKSFHEALEFDSESVSYVDTSDESEYKKQLSIPPTKWDWIRARLPLF
;
A
#
# COMPACT_ATOMS: atom_id res chain seq x y z
N MET A 1 -12.26 -6.30 -5.11
CA MET A 1 -11.67 -7.59 -4.67
C MET A 1 -10.62 -8.01 -5.69
N LYS A 2 -9.57 -8.70 -5.28
CA LYS A 2 -8.52 -9.29 -6.13
C LYS A 2 -8.30 -10.74 -5.71
N PHE A 3 -8.31 -11.66 -6.66
CA PHE A 3 -8.09 -13.08 -6.40
C PHE A 3 -6.62 -13.41 -6.65
N LEU A 4 -5.90 -13.77 -5.59
CA LEU A 4 -4.44 -13.98 -5.58
C LEU A 4 -4.16 -15.23 -4.76
N ASN A 5 -3.22 -16.07 -5.19
CA ASN A 5 -2.86 -17.29 -4.46
C ASN A 5 -4.08 -18.13 -3.97
N GLY A 6 -5.07 -18.32 -4.84
CA GLY A 6 -6.28 -19.09 -4.52
C GLY A 6 -7.28 -18.44 -3.55
N THR A 7 -7.06 -17.19 -3.12
CA THR A 7 -7.89 -16.50 -2.11
C THR A 7 -8.28 -15.08 -2.58
N SER A 8 -9.44 -14.59 -2.14
CA SER A 8 -9.91 -13.23 -2.45
C SER A 8 -9.49 -12.22 -1.38
N TYR A 9 -8.93 -11.09 -1.82
CA TYR A 9 -8.46 -10.01 -0.96
C TYR A 9 -9.11 -8.68 -1.34
N ARG A 10 -9.34 -7.84 -0.33
CA ARG A 10 -9.75 -6.44 -0.52
C ARG A 10 -8.58 -5.52 -0.21
N PHE A 11 -8.17 -4.74 -1.20
CA PHE A 11 -7.18 -3.68 -1.04
C PHE A 11 -7.91 -2.34 -0.91
N GLN A 12 -7.53 -1.54 0.07
CA GLN A 12 -8.07 -0.21 0.32
C GLN A 12 -6.90 0.75 0.51
N MET A 13 -6.91 1.85 -0.24
CA MET A 13 -5.96 2.93 -0.07
C MET A 13 -6.69 4.19 0.40
N CYS A 14 -6.10 4.88 1.36
CA CYS A 14 -6.54 6.20 1.82
C CYS A 14 -5.31 7.11 1.86
N GLY A 15 -5.39 8.28 1.25
CA GLY A 15 -4.30 9.26 1.25
C GLY A 15 -4.67 10.50 2.06
N THR A 16 -3.66 11.24 2.51
CA THR A 16 -3.85 12.55 3.15
C THR A 16 -4.35 13.62 2.19
N GLY A 17 -4.14 13.45 0.88
CA GLY A 17 -4.52 14.43 -0.14
C GLY A 17 -3.57 15.62 -0.06
N GLY A 18 -2.45 15.52 -0.76
CA GLY A 18 -1.40 16.52 -0.76
C GLY A 18 -1.93 17.82 -1.36
N ASN A 19 -1.45 18.96 -0.89
CA ASN A 19 -1.69 20.20 -1.62
C ASN A 19 -0.94 20.09 -2.95
N ASP A 20 -1.69 19.95 -4.04
CA ASP A 20 -1.24 19.78 -5.43
C ASP A 20 -0.19 20.81 -5.92
N GLN A 21 0.12 21.84 -5.11
CA GLN A 21 0.95 22.98 -5.48
C GLN A 21 2.31 23.07 -4.77
N ASP A 22 2.55 22.31 -3.70
CA ASP A 22 3.76 22.46 -2.87
C ASP A 22 4.75 21.29 -3.01
N GLY A 23 4.50 20.33 -3.90
CA GLY A 23 5.42 19.19 -4.13
C GLY A 23 5.66 18.35 -2.88
N THR A 24 4.72 18.37 -1.93
CA THR A 24 4.81 17.60 -0.70
C THR A 24 4.36 16.17 -0.95
N ASP A 25 5.14 15.21 -0.47
CA ASP A 25 4.81 13.80 -0.55
C ASP A 25 3.52 13.49 0.23
N ASP A 26 2.64 12.73 -0.40
CA ASP A 26 1.38 12.31 0.18
C ASP A 26 1.54 11.02 0.95
N ASN A 27 1.01 10.98 2.17
CA ASN A 27 1.05 9.78 2.98
C ASN A 27 -0.13 8.89 2.61
N ILE A 28 0.18 7.74 2.02
CA ILE A 28 -0.79 6.72 1.66
C ILE A 28 -0.81 5.63 2.73
N GLU A 29 -2.00 5.28 3.16
CA GLU A 29 -2.27 4.09 3.95
C GLU A 29 -2.86 3.00 3.05
N LEU A 30 -2.15 1.89 2.90
CA LEU A 30 -2.65 0.68 2.26
C LEU A 30 -3.10 -0.35 3.30
N LYS A 31 -4.36 -0.76 3.23
CA LYS A 31 -4.93 -1.86 4.02
C LYS A 31 -5.30 -3.04 3.12
N VAL A 32 -4.97 -4.23 3.59
CA VAL A 32 -5.32 -5.51 2.95
C VAL A 32 -6.22 -6.31 3.87
N PHE A 33 -7.36 -6.73 3.37
CA PHE A 33 -8.33 -7.53 4.11
C PHE A 33 -8.59 -8.87 3.41
N ASP A 34 -8.93 -9.88 4.21
CA ASP A 34 -9.50 -11.12 3.68
C ASP A 34 -10.95 -10.92 3.21
N GLU A 35 -11.56 -11.99 2.69
CA GLU A 35 -12.96 -12.02 2.26
C GLU A 35 -13.97 -11.74 3.37
N LYS A 36 -13.60 -11.97 4.64
CA LYS A 36 -14.44 -11.78 5.83
C LYS A 36 -14.30 -10.36 6.40
N GLY A 37 -13.39 -9.55 5.85
CA GLY A 37 -13.10 -8.21 6.33
C GLY A 37 -12.05 -8.13 7.44
N THR A 38 -11.34 -9.22 7.74
CA THR A 38 -10.23 -9.21 8.70
C THR A 38 -9.05 -8.44 8.11
N LEU A 39 -8.53 -7.45 8.85
CA LEU A 39 -7.30 -6.74 8.46
C LEU A 39 -6.10 -7.72 8.53
N LEU A 40 -5.44 -7.95 7.39
CA LEU A 40 -4.29 -8.86 7.28
C LEU A 40 -2.96 -8.11 7.22
N ALA A 41 -2.92 -6.96 6.55
CA ALA A 41 -1.74 -6.13 6.45
C ALA A 41 -2.11 -4.65 6.39
N ARG A 42 -1.20 -3.81 6.88
CA ARG A 42 -1.23 -2.36 6.80
C ARG A 42 0.16 -1.87 6.38
N ARG A 43 0.22 -0.89 5.49
CA ARG A 43 1.45 -0.20 5.07
C ARG A 43 1.19 1.29 5.02
N TYR A 44 2.20 2.05 5.35
CA TYR A 44 2.27 3.49 5.11
C TYR A 44 3.44 3.75 4.19
N PHE A 45 3.23 4.61 3.22
CA PHE A 45 4.27 5.02 2.28
C PHE A 45 3.97 6.40 1.74
N ALA A 46 5.01 7.05 1.22
CA ALA A 46 4.90 8.34 0.57
C ALA A 46 4.74 8.17 -0.95
N VAL A 47 3.99 9.07 -1.59
CA VAL A 47 3.98 9.21 -3.04
C VAL A 47 4.21 10.67 -3.42
N ASN A 48 5.03 10.92 -4.44
CA ASN A 48 5.30 12.27 -4.91
C ASN A 48 4.31 12.67 -6.01
N TRP A 49 3.56 13.76 -5.78
CA TRP A 49 2.69 14.39 -6.78
C TRP A 49 3.42 15.53 -7.48
N TYR A 50 4.37 15.21 -8.35
CA TYR A 50 5.06 16.25 -9.11
C TYR A 50 4.13 16.90 -10.13
N ALA A 51 4.20 18.24 -10.23
CA ALA A 51 3.35 19.11 -11.03
C ALA A 51 2.92 18.49 -12.38
N GLY A 52 1.65 18.12 -12.48
CA GLY A 52 1.02 17.62 -13.72
C GLY A 52 0.86 16.10 -13.82
N LYS A 53 1.41 15.29 -12.91
CA LYS A 53 1.05 13.87 -12.81
C LYS A 53 -0.17 13.71 -11.90
N SER A 54 -1.34 13.57 -12.52
CA SER A 54 -2.62 13.39 -11.80
C SER A 54 -2.77 12.03 -11.11
N PHE A 55 -1.79 11.11 -11.21
CA PHE A 55 -1.86 9.77 -10.66
C PHE A 55 -0.50 9.25 -10.19
N HIS A 56 -0.46 8.73 -8.96
CA HIS A 56 0.62 7.86 -8.48
C HIS A 56 0.60 6.53 -9.23
N GLU A 57 1.72 5.79 -9.22
CA GLU A 57 1.76 4.46 -9.83
C GLU A 57 0.77 3.52 -9.13
N ALA A 58 -0.05 2.82 -9.92
CA ALA A 58 -1.06 1.93 -9.39
C ALA A 58 -0.39 0.72 -8.68
N LEU A 59 -1.11 0.10 -7.75
CA LEU A 59 -0.67 -1.19 -7.20
C LEU A 59 -0.51 -2.21 -8.33
N GLU A 60 0.67 -2.82 -8.43
CA GLU A 60 0.92 -3.92 -9.34
C GLU A 60 0.62 -5.23 -8.63
N PHE A 61 -0.21 -6.08 -9.23
CA PHE A 61 -0.61 -7.34 -8.64
C PHE A 61 0.07 -8.50 -9.37
N ASP A 62 0.75 -9.34 -8.61
CA ASP A 62 1.27 -10.63 -9.02
C ASP A 62 0.54 -11.75 -8.26
N SER A 63 0.61 -12.99 -8.76
CA SER A 63 0.03 -14.16 -8.08
C SER A 63 0.42 -14.30 -6.60
N GLU A 64 1.65 -13.91 -6.25
CA GLU A 64 2.23 -14.11 -4.91
C GLU A 64 2.56 -12.79 -4.21
N SER A 65 2.29 -11.63 -4.84
CA SER A 65 2.65 -10.35 -4.24
C SER A 65 1.87 -9.15 -4.78
N VAL A 66 1.98 -8.04 -4.06
CA VAL A 66 1.55 -6.72 -4.51
C VAL A 66 2.71 -5.76 -4.40
N SER A 67 3.02 -5.06 -5.48
CA SER A 67 4.07 -4.04 -5.51
C SER A 67 3.47 -2.63 -5.46
N TYR A 68 4.18 -1.72 -4.81
CA TYR A 68 3.82 -0.31 -4.67
C TYR A 68 5.07 0.56 -4.67
N VAL A 69 4.90 1.84 -4.98
CA VAL A 69 5.98 2.82 -4.94
C VAL A 69 5.92 3.60 -3.63
N ASP A 70 7.04 3.69 -2.94
CA ASP A 70 7.24 4.45 -1.71
C ASP A 70 8.38 5.45 -1.90
N THR A 71 8.04 6.74 -2.04
CA THR A 71 9.02 7.81 -2.23
C THR A 71 9.74 8.21 -0.96
N SER A 72 9.33 7.70 0.20
CA SER A 72 10.01 7.99 1.47
C SER A 72 11.34 7.24 1.61
N ASP A 73 11.54 6.19 0.82
CA ASP A 73 12.78 5.42 0.77
C ASP A 73 13.56 5.73 -0.51
N GLU A 74 14.49 6.68 -0.41
CA GLU A 74 15.35 7.11 -1.53
C GLU A 74 16.26 5.99 -2.09
N SER A 75 16.44 4.90 -1.34
CA SER A 75 17.31 3.79 -1.73
C SER A 75 16.58 2.72 -2.55
N GLU A 76 15.28 2.54 -2.31
CA GLU A 76 14.47 1.54 -2.99
C GLU A 76 12.99 1.96 -3.02
N TYR A 77 12.60 2.63 -4.11
CA TYR A 77 11.23 3.10 -4.29
C TYR A 77 10.21 1.98 -4.48
N LYS A 78 10.58 0.85 -5.10
CA LYS A 78 9.65 -0.24 -5.38
C LYS A 78 9.60 -1.20 -4.18
N LYS A 79 8.48 -1.22 -3.47
CA LYS A 79 8.23 -2.11 -2.34
C LYS A 79 7.29 -3.24 -2.73
N GLN A 80 7.40 -4.36 -2.00
CA GLN A 80 6.60 -5.55 -2.22
C GLN A 80 5.94 -6.03 -0.93
N LEU A 81 4.68 -6.45 -1.03
CA LEU A 81 3.92 -7.13 0.01
C LEU A 81 3.60 -8.55 -0.48
N SER A 82 4.08 -9.58 0.23
CA SER A 82 3.77 -10.98 -0.10
C SER A 82 2.29 -11.31 0.11
N ILE A 83 1.78 -12.24 -0.69
CA ILE A 83 0.40 -12.75 -0.63
C ILE A 83 0.43 -14.30 -0.51
N PRO A 84 -0.12 -14.88 0.57
CA PRO A 84 -0.79 -14.20 1.68
C PRO A 84 0.20 -13.36 2.53
N PRO A 85 -0.27 -12.28 3.17
CA PRO A 85 0.53 -11.57 4.15
C PRO A 85 1.01 -12.50 5.26
N THR A 86 2.19 -12.21 5.80
CA THR A 86 2.79 -13.04 6.85
C THR A 86 2.05 -12.87 8.18
N LYS A 87 2.25 -13.81 9.12
CA LYS A 87 1.76 -13.63 10.51
C LYS A 87 2.32 -12.37 11.16
N TRP A 88 3.54 -11.98 10.80
CA TRP A 88 4.15 -10.74 11.28
C TRP A 88 3.45 -9.50 10.72
N ASP A 89 3.00 -9.53 9.46
CA ASP A 89 2.18 -8.46 8.89
C ASP A 89 0.86 -8.30 9.63
N TRP A 90 0.24 -9.41 10.00
CA TRP A 90 -1.00 -9.42 10.75
C TRP A 90 -0.85 -8.79 12.14
N ILE A 91 0.27 -9.07 12.82
CA ILE A 91 0.60 -8.45 14.11
C ILE A 91 0.85 -6.95 13.91
N ARG A 92 1.74 -6.58 12.99
CA ARG A 92 2.10 -5.18 12.72
C ARG A 92 0.89 -4.32 12.34
N ALA A 93 -0.04 -4.87 11.56
CA ALA A 93 -1.25 -4.16 11.15
C ALA A 93 -2.17 -3.72 12.31
N ARG A 94 -1.98 -4.27 13.52
CA ARG A 94 -2.76 -3.98 14.73
C ARG A 94 -1.99 -3.16 15.77
N LEU A 95 -0.74 -2.85 15.51
CA LEU A 95 0.06 -2.02 16.40
C LEU A 95 -0.04 -0.54 15.98
N PRO A 96 -0.14 0.40 16.92
CA PRO A 96 -0.24 1.83 16.61
C PRO A 96 1.10 2.51 16.28
N LEU A 97 2.22 1.77 16.25
CA LEU A 97 3.59 2.30 16.29
C LEU A 97 4.41 2.10 15.00
N PHE A 98 3.76 1.79 13.88
CA PHE A 98 4.40 1.67 12.58
C PHE A 98 3.52 2.31 11.51
#